data_AF-A0A8H5FCP5-F1
#
_entry.id   AF-A0A8H5FCP5-F1
#
_cell.length_a   1.000
_cell.length_b   1.000
_cell.length_c   1.000
_cell.angle_alpha   90.00
_cell.angle_beta   90.00
_cell.angle_gamma   90.00
#
_symmetry.space_group_name_H-M   'P 1'
#
loop_
_entity.id
_entity.type
_entity.pdbx_description
1 polymer ?
#
loop_
_entity_poly.entity_id
_entity_poly.type
_entity_poly.pdbx_seq_one_letter_code
_entity_poly.pdbx_strand_id
1 'polypeptide(L)'
;MRRAVREGLVTAVTPEVIQRASTGSVPDLHFLADNLDINGEHGEQFPIELLKVAFKFLHPELVPSVERDWIRQPIDRAMYCMTILQCALKQPDLKAALVDQLIENVDGLCRWIRFLLLVPDNLKAPQLPDWMNLMLEAYVNNATFIRRVLSLDDRVFDVYISSPECIDIILRLWFRVDDNTGEPLLDITSCSILDALRAVVNKKVGAEIFLNRIMEKRLVPRLAWTILRRARLASEDPSAAEGPDDAIEYLRTLAATSSFLMGSSSEDLHRAFGEANFLREFCSAINTLSITVQKSHATMLARLGICIHALFFMATQARTHVIKHRGGLVEGGIVPLLVRVIPWSHKSTELPPDYADIVTSSLTLSDLTHPRVIRRFLGMYPDGKVPGLEGCSLATSERWEYHWKQAFSFCEAYQKFDGGGVVMICDNQACVHRAQERVSRQCAGCSSVVYCSAACQEEDWRVFHHHECSQARRDHAVQRSLHTWYSHSVRQFHTWYVANMCTTEAFESEESQHGEGVPSMPRDNPSGTMVQFDFSMGEMVARTIDITRSAPLELLWSSRKDTTYPQEFLKPRHASLFQRYRSGLELSWAKKQTRCSLSPLRAA
;
A
#
# COMPACT_ATOMS: atom_id res chain seq x y z
N MET A 1 43.34 -25.51 10.45
CA MET A 1 44.07 -24.39 9.81
C MET A 1 43.72 -23.04 10.43
N ARG A 2 42.45 -22.59 10.47
CA ARG A 2 42.03 -21.32 11.13
C ARG A 2 42.48 -21.14 12.60
N ARG A 3 42.63 -22.23 13.37
CA ARG A 3 43.11 -22.19 14.78
C ARG A 3 44.63 -22.07 14.93
N ALA A 4 45.40 -22.58 13.95
CA ALA A 4 46.87 -22.52 13.98
C ALA A 4 47.44 -21.18 13.48
N VAL A 5 46.67 -20.43 12.69
CA VAL A 5 47.03 -19.06 12.25
C VAL A 5 46.80 -18.03 13.37
N ARG A 6 45.82 -18.27 14.26
CA ARG A 6 45.51 -17.35 15.38
C ARG A 6 46.53 -17.35 16.52
N GLU A 7 47.44 -18.32 16.60
CA GLU A 7 48.30 -18.53 17.79
C GLU A 7 49.75 -18.02 17.67
N GLY A 8 50.12 -17.19 16.67
CA GLY A 8 51.40 -16.45 16.80
C GLY A 8 52.14 -15.93 15.57
N LEU A 9 51.57 -15.96 14.36
CA LEU A 9 52.21 -15.38 13.17
C LEU A 9 51.16 -14.65 12.33
N VAL A 10 50.65 -13.52 12.84
CA VAL A 10 50.00 -12.54 11.96
C VAL A 10 51.12 -11.87 11.18
N THR A 11 51.44 -12.41 10.01
CA THR A 11 52.31 -11.73 9.06
C THR A 11 51.62 -10.44 8.65
N ALA A 12 52.25 -9.29 8.95
CA ALA A 12 51.74 -7.99 8.52
C ALA A 12 51.51 -7.97 7.00
N VAL A 13 50.54 -7.18 6.53
CA VAL A 13 50.34 -6.95 5.09
C VAL A 13 51.56 -6.21 4.54
N THR A 14 52.48 -6.93 3.89
CA THR A 14 53.72 -6.35 3.34
C THR A 14 53.54 -5.87 1.89
N PRO A 15 54.35 -4.89 1.43
CA PRO A 15 54.33 -4.46 0.02
C PRO A 15 54.53 -5.60 -0.98
N GLU A 16 55.32 -6.63 -0.65
CA GLU A 16 55.54 -7.79 -1.51
C GLU A 16 54.28 -8.64 -1.68
N VAL A 17 53.46 -8.79 -0.63
CA VAL A 17 52.17 -9.47 -0.70
C VAL A 17 51.23 -8.69 -1.64
N ILE A 18 51.16 -7.37 -1.49
CA ILE A 18 50.36 -6.50 -2.36
C ILE A 18 50.83 -6.62 -3.83
N GLN A 19 52.15 -6.62 -4.05
CA GLN A 19 52.73 -6.76 -5.38
C GLN A 19 52.38 -8.11 -6.02
N ARG A 20 52.49 -9.23 -5.29
CA ARG A 20 52.09 -10.55 -5.83
C ARG A 20 50.58 -10.67 -6.03
N ALA A 21 49.77 -10.08 -5.15
CA ALA A 21 48.34 -9.99 -5.37
C ALA A 21 48.03 -9.20 -6.66
N SER A 22 48.76 -8.11 -6.92
CA SER A 22 48.60 -7.29 -8.13
C SER A 22 48.93 -8.04 -9.43
N THR A 23 49.70 -9.14 -9.38
CA THR A 23 49.97 -10.01 -10.53
C THR A 23 48.93 -11.13 -10.71
N GLY A 24 47.96 -11.24 -9.79
CA GLY A 24 46.85 -12.18 -9.85
C GLY A 24 47.05 -13.44 -9.02
N SER A 25 48.00 -13.42 -8.07
CA SER A 25 48.20 -14.52 -7.11
C SER A 25 46.96 -14.73 -6.23
N VAL A 26 46.23 -15.81 -6.47
CA VAL A 26 45.05 -16.20 -5.67
C VAL A 26 45.38 -16.37 -4.18
N PRO A 27 46.48 -17.06 -3.80
CA PRO A 27 46.84 -17.20 -2.38
C PRO A 27 47.12 -15.87 -1.70
N ASP A 28 47.76 -14.91 -2.38
CA ASP A 28 48.02 -13.59 -1.81
C ASP A 28 46.74 -12.74 -1.72
N LEU A 29 45.83 -12.83 -2.70
CA LEU A 29 44.50 -12.19 -2.61
C LEU A 29 43.65 -12.76 -1.47
N HIS A 30 43.65 -14.08 -1.30
CA HIS A 30 43.01 -14.75 -0.17
C HIS A 30 43.61 -14.28 1.16
N PHE A 31 44.94 -14.27 1.25
CA PHE A 31 45.65 -13.78 2.43
C PHE A 31 45.27 -12.34 2.76
N LEU A 32 45.22 -11.45 1.77
CA LEU A 32 44.78 -10.07 1.98
C LEU A 32 43.32 -10.00 2.46
N ALA A 33 42.41 -10.73 1.83
CA ALA A 33 41.00 -10.77 2.23
C ALA A 33 40.81 -11.29 3.66
N ASP A 34 41.57 -12.30 4.08
CA ASP A 34 41.51 -12.90 5.42
C ASP A 34 42.15 -12.03 6.52
N ASN A 35 43.19 -11.25 6.18
CA ASN A 35 43.94 -10.43 7.16
C ASN A 35 43.47 -8.98 7.22
N LEU A 36 42.63 -8.53 6.28
CA LEU A 36 41.94 -7.26 6.42
C LEU A 36 40.88 -7.41 7.50
N ASP A 37 41.13 -6.77 8.65
CA ASP A 37 40.24 -6.85 9.79
C ASP A 37 38.82 -6.37 9.41
N ILE A 38 37.91 -7.33 9.31
CA ILE A 38 36.50 -7.09 9.02
C ILE A 38 35.85 -6.31 10.17
N ASN A 39 36.40 -6.39 11.39
CA ASN A 39 35.81 -5.84 12.60
C ASN A 39 36.39 -4.47 13.00
N GLY A 40 37.47 -4.03 12.36
CA GLY A 40 38.07 -2.71 12.60
C GLY A 40 38.62 -2.50 14.01
N GLU A 41 38.91 -3.57 14.74
CA GLU A 41 39.49 -3.52 16.09
C GLU A 41 41.01 -3.27 16.05
N HIS A 42 41.65 -3.59 14.92
CA HIS A 42 43.06 -3.29 14.69
C HIS A 42 43.20 -2.09 13.75
N GLY A 43 43.66 -0.96 14.29
CA GLY A 43 43.88 0.30 13.58
C GLY A 43 45.04 0.27 12.56
N GLU A 44 45.27 -0.86 11.89
CA GLU A 44 46.19 -0.92 10.77
C GLU A 44 45.59 -0.15 9.58
N GLN A 45 46.40 0.74 9.00
CA GLN A 45 45.99 1.56 7.85
C GLN A 45 45.74 0.66 6.65
N PHE A 46 44.51 0.67 6.12
CA PHE A 46 44.19 -0.03 4.87
C PHE A 46 44.95 0.63 3.70
N PRO A 47 45.87 -0.08 3.02
CA PRO A 47 46.65 0.51 1.94
C PRO A 47 45.78 0.82 0.71
N ILE A 48 45.79 2.07 0.22
CA ILE A 48 45.03 2.50 -0.96
C ILE A 48 45.34 1.65 -2.22
N GLU A 49 46.55 1.10 -2.31
CA GLU A 49 46.96 0.23 -3.42
C GLU A 49 46.14 -1.07 -3.50
N LEU A 50 45.55 -1.53 -2.40
CA LEU A 50 44.64 -2.67 -2.42
C LEU A 50 43.37 -2.39 -3.21
N LEU A 51 42.90 -1.14 -3.25
CA LEU A 51 41.76 -0.75 -4.08
C LEU A 51 42.09 -0.95 -5.56
N LYS A 52 43.27 -0.49 -5.99
CA LYS A 52 43.73 -0.65 -7.38
C LYS A 52 43.87 -2.12 -7.75
N VAL A 53 44.39 -2.95 -6.84
CA VAL A 53 44.47 -4.41 -7.03
C VAL A 53 43.08 -5.00 -7.19
N ALA A 54 42.13 -4.66 -6.32
CA ALA A 54 40.77 -5.18 -6.40
C ALA A 54 40.06 -4.79 -7.70
N PHE A 55 40.08 -3.51 -8.07
CA PHE A 55 39.44 -3.03 -9.30
C PHE A 55 40.10 -3.58 -10.57
N LYS A 56 41.43 -3.79 -10.57
CA LYS A 56 42.14 -4.44 -11.69
C LYS A 56 41.57 -5.82 -12.02
N PHE A 57 41.24 -6.63 -11.02
CA PHE A 57 40.68 -7.97 -11.24
C PHE A 57 39.16 -7.99 -11.37
N LEU A 58 38.49 -6.88 -11.08
CA LEU A 58 37.06 -6.67 -11.32
C LEU A 58 36.78 -5.91 -12.64
N HIS A 59 37.75 -5.91 -13.56
CA HIS A 59 37.59 -5.32 -14.89
C HIS A 59 36.53 -6.09 -15.72
N PRO A 60 35.67 -5.41 -16.51
CA PRO A 60 34.62 -6.03 -17.31
C PRO A 60 35.10 -7.15 -18.25
N GLU A 61 36.29 -6.98 -18.84
CA GLU A 61 36.86 -7.92 -19.82
C GLU A 61 37.35 -9.23 -19.19
N LEU A 62 37.54 -9.24 -17.87
CA LEU A 62 37.97 -10.43 -17.15
C LEU A 62 36.78 -11.33 -16.74
N VAL A 63 35.55 -10.86 -16.93
CA VAL A 63 34.33 -11.62 -16.60
C VAL A 63 34.23 -12.84 -17.53
N PRO A 64 34.27 -14.07 -16.99
CA PRO A 64 34.26 -15.27 -17.82
C PRO A 64 32.92 -15.47 -18.55
N SER A 65 32.99 -16.11 -19.72
CA SER A 65 31.80 -16.66 -20.37
C SER A 65 31.32 -17.90 -19.61
N VAL A 66 30.03 -17.99 -19.32
CA VAL A 66 29.39 -19.11 -18.59
C VAL A 66 29.61 -20.48 -19.26
N GLU A 67 29.90 -20.52 -20.56
CA GLU A 67 30.01 -21.74 -21.37
C GLU A 67 31.30 -22.55 -21.19
N ARG A 68 32.29 -22.08 -20.42
CA ARG A 68 33.61 -22.75 -20.32
C ARG A 68 33.76 -23.54 -19.01
N ASP A 69 34.21 -24.80 -19.12
CA ASP A 69 34.34 -25.77 -18.00
C ASP A 69 35.44 -25.46 -16.94
N TRP A 70 36.16 -24.33 -17.04
CA TRP A 70 37.33 -24.04 -16.19
C TRP A 70 37.33 -22.61 -15.63
N ILE A 71 36.48 -22.32 -14.63
CA ILE A 71 36.28 -20.95 -14.11
C ILE A 71 36.73 -20.74 -12.65
N ARG A 72 37.42 -21.72 -12.03
CA ARG A 72 37.74 -21.61 -10.60
C ARG A 72 38.64 -20.41 -10.26
N GLN A 73 39.77 -20.24 -10.97
CA GLN A 73 40.71 -19.17 -10.65
C GLN A 73 40.15 -17.74 -10.83
N PRO A 74 39.39 -17.41 -11.91
CA PRO A 74 38.74 -16.11 -12.00
C PRO A 74 37.70 -15.85 -10.90
N ILE A 75 36.92 -16.88 -10.52
CA ILE A 75 35.93 -16.77 -9.43
C ILE A 75 36.63 -16.47 -8.12
N ASP A 76 37.64 -17.25 -7.75
CA ASP A 76 38.38 -17.07 -6.50
C ASP A 76 38.97 -15.64 -6.42
N ARG A 77 39.60 -15.16 -7.51
CA ARG A 77 40.10 -13.78 -7.58
C ARG A 77 39.01 -12.74 -7.36
N ALA A 78 37.90 -12.85 -8.07
CA ALA A 78 36.81 -11.90 -7.95
C ALA A 78 36.20 -11.91 -6.55
N MET A 79 36.00 -13.09 -5.94
CA MET A 79 35.49 -13.21 -4.57
C MET A 79 36.40 -12.51 -3.57
N TYR A 80 37.71 -12.75 -3.61
CA TYR A 80 38.64 -12.08 -2.70
C TYR A 80 38.71 -10.57 -2.94
N CYS A 81 38.65 -10.12 -4.20
CA CYS A 81 38.59 -8.69 -4.51
C CYS A 81 37.30 -8.04 -3.98
N MET A 82 36.15 -8.72 -4.07
CA MET A 82 34.89 -8.26 -3.48
C MET A 82 34.99 -8.15 -1.95
N THR A 83 35.63 -9.11 -1.28
CA THR A 83 35.88 -9.03 0.18
C THR A 83 36.77 -7.84 0.53
N ILE A 84 37.85 -7.61 -0.21
CA ILE A 84 38.73 -6.44 -0.04
C ILE A 84 37.93 -5.13 -0.15
N LEU A 85 37.07 -5.00 -1.18
CA LEU A 85 36.21 -3.82 -1.35
C LEU A 85 35.18 -3.68 -0.23
N GLN A 86 34.60 -4.79 0.27
CA GLN A 86 33.68 -4.76 1.41
C GLN A 86 34.36 -4.25 2.69
N CYS A 87 35.63 -4.62 2.91
CA CYS A 87 36.42 -4.09 4.01
C CYS A 87 36.71 -2.59 3.81
N ALA A 88 37.09 -2.18 2.59
CA ALA A 88 37.32 -0.77 2.27
C ALA A 88 36.08 0.11 2.50
N LEU A 89 34.89 -0.37 2.17
CA LEU A 89 33.62 0.33 2.39
C LEU A 89 33.33 0.64 3.87
N LYS A 90 34.01 -0.03 4.81
CA LYS A 90 33.88 0.23 6.25
C LYS A 90 34.85 1.31 6.75
N GLN A 91 35.84 1.71 5.95
CA GLN A 91 36.92 2.62 6.36
C GLN A 91 36.61 4.06 5.93
N PRO A 92 36.26 4.97 6.86
CA PRO A 92 35.89 6.35 6.51
C PRO A 92 36.99 7.11 5.75
N ASP A 93 38.26 6.86 6.10
CA ASP A 93 39.42 7.52 5.51
C ASP A 93 39.62 7.19 4.02
N LEU A 94 39.08 6.05 3.56
CA LEU A 94 39.15 5.65 2.16
C LEU A 94 37.98 6.16 1.32
N LYS A 95 36.98 6.80 1.93
CA LYS A 95 35.74 7.18 1.25
C LYS A 95 36.00 7.92 -0.06
N ALA A 96 36.86 8.95 -0.05
CA ALA A 96 37.13 9.75 -1.24
C ALA A 96 37.76 8.91 -2.36
N ALA A 97 38.82 8.15 -2.06
CA ALA A 97 39.49 7.29 -3.03
C ALA A 97 38.57 6.19 -3.58
N LEU A 98 37.73 5.62 -2.71
CA LEU A 98 36.80 4.57 -3.09
C LEU A 98 35.68 5.08 -4.01
N VAL A 99 35.17 6.30 -3.77
CA VAL A 99 34.14 6.91 -4.60
C VAL A 99 34.60 7.05 -6.05
N ASP A 100 35.79 7.63 -6.27
CA ASP A 100 36.30 7.86 -7.62
C ASP A 100 36.53 6.53 -8.36
N GLN A 101 37.11 5.54 -7.66
CA GLN A 101 37.33 4.21 -8.25
C GLN A 101 36.02 3.45 -8.53
N LEU A 102 34.99 3.56 -7.67
CA LEU A 102 33.68 2.94 -7.90
C LEU A 102 32.97 3.54 -9.12
N ILE A 103 33.05 4.87 -9.30
CA ILE A 103 32.45 5.55 -10.45
C ILE A 103 33.09 5.05 -11.75
N GLU A 104 34.42 4.96 -11.79
CA GLU A 104 35.16 4.51 -12.97
C GLU A 104 34.93 3.03 -13.33
N ASN A 105 34.61 2.19 -12.34
CA ASN A 105 34.58 0.73 -12.49
C ASN A 105 33.19 0.11 -12.27
N VAL A 106 32.12 0.90 -12.27
CA VAL A 106 30.76 0.45 -11.95
C VAL A 106 30.28 -0.70 -12.82
N ASP A 107 30.56 -0.65 -14.13
CA ASP A 107 30.11 -1.65 -15.09
C ASP A 107 30.81 -2.99 -14.88
N GLY A 108 32.13 -2.95 -14.60
CA GLY A 108 32.92 -4.14 -14.32
C GLY A 108 32.43 -4.82 -13.06
N LEU A 109 32.23 -4.02 -12.01
CA LEU A 109 31.70 -4.47 -10.74
C LEU A 109 30.32 -5.12 -10.88
N CYS A 110 29.38 -4.48 -11.59
CA CYS A 110 28.05 -5.04 -11.82
C CYS A 110 28.11 -6.35 -12.61
N ARG A 111 28.93 -6.43 -13.68
CA ARG A 111 29.07 -7.67 -14.45
C ARG A 111 29.65 -8.82 -13.62
N TRP A 112 30.63 -8.54 -12.77
CA TRP A 112 31.18 -9.53 -11.86
C TRP A 112 30.18 -10.00 -10.81
N ILE A 113 29.45 -9.09 -10.17
CA ILE A 113 28.40 -9.46 -9.21
C ILE A 113 27.34 -10.33 -9.90
N ARG A 114 26.87 -9.92 -11.09
CA ARG A 114 25.91 -10.71 -11.88
C ARG A 114 26.47 -12.09 -12.22
N PHE A 115 27.73 -12.18 -12.63
CA PHE A 115 28.39 -13.44 -12.93
C PHE A 115 28.46 -14.34 -11.69
N LEU A 116 28.92 -13.81 -10.55
CA LEU A 116 29.00 -14.56 -9.29
C LEU A 116 27.63 -15.06 -8.81
N LEU A 117 26.55 -14.30 -9.05
CA LEU A 117 25.19 -14.76 -8.75
C LEU A 117 24.63 -15.78 -9.76
N LEU A 118 25.22 -15.89 -10.96
CA LEU A 118 24.88 -16.86 -12.01
C LEU A 118 25.64 -18.17 -11.88
N VAL A 119 26.86 -18.13 -11.35
CA VAL A 119 27.74 -19.30 -11.21
C VAL A 119 27.01 -20.48 -10.56
N PRO A 120 26.30 -20.32 -9.43
CA PRO A 120 25.65 -21.46 -8.79
C PRO A 120 24.51 -22.08 -9.59
N ASP A 121 23.80 -21.28 -10.41
CA ASP A 121 22.68 -21.79 -11.21
C ASP A 121 23.16 -22.60 -12.42
N ASN A 122 24.39 -22.35 -12.89
CA ASN A 122 24.96 -22.99 -14.09
C ASN A 122 25.92 -24.14 -13.75
N LEU A 123 26.60 -24.08 -12.61
CA LEU A 123 27.36 -25.20 -12.11
C LEU A 123 26.38 -26.29 -11.66
N LYS A 124 26.20 -27.32 -12.49
CA LYS A 124 25.57 -28.60 -12.11
C LYS A 124 26.45 -29.32 -11.09
N ALA A 125 26.68 -28.71 -9.93
CA ALA A 125 27.59 -29.18 -8.90
C ALA A 125 26.83 -29.65 -7.65
N PRO A 126 26.04 -30.74 -7.71
CA PRO A 126 25.49 -31.38 -6.52
C PRO A 126 26.57 -32.12 -5.70
N GLN A 127 27.87 -31.98 -6.02
CA GLN A 127 28.95 -32.76 -5.39
C GLN A 127 29.79 -32.00 -4.37
N LEU A 128 29.57 -30.70 -4.15
CA LEU A 128 30.23 -29.99 -3.06
C LEU A 128 29.34 -30.06 -1.81
N PRO A 129 29.80 -30.73 -0.72
CA PRO A 129 29.21 -30.51 0.60
C PRO A 129 29.21 -29.00 0.87
N ASP A 130 28.11 -28.46 1.40
CA ASP A 130 27.91 -27.03 1.70
C ASP A 130 27.74 -26.05 0.52
N TRP A 131 27.47 -26.52 -0.70
CA TRP A 131 27.24 -25.60 -1.84
C TRP A 131 26.11 -24.58 -1.60
N MET A 132 25.02 -24.99 -0.91
CA MET A 132 23.91 -24.10 -0.53
C MET A 132 24.36 -23.00 0.44
N ASN A 133 25.24 -23.31 1.37
CA ASN A 133 25.77 -22.35 2.34
C ASN A 133 26.64 -21.31 1.64
N LEU A 134 27.52 -21.75 0.73
CA LEU A 134 28.35 -20.86 -0.09
C LEU A 134 27.50 -19.93 -0.96
N MET A 135 26.42 -20.47 -1.53
CA MET A 135 25.41 -19.72 -2.26
C MET A 135 24.79 -18.63 -1.40
N LEU A 136 24.20 -19.01 -0.26
CA LEU A 136 23.54 -18.08 0.63
C LEU A 136 24.50 -16.96 1.06
N GLU A 137 25.73 -17.32 1.45
CA GLU A 137 26.79 -16.38 1.79
C GLU A 137 27.09 -15.40 0.65
N ALA A 138 27.19 -15.89 -0.59
CA ALA A 138 27.38 -15.03 -1.75
C ALA A 138 26.20 -14.04 -1.95
N TYR A 139 24.96 -14.50 -1.80
CA TYR A 139 23.78 -13.63 -1.92
C TYR A 139 23.76 -12.55 -0.82
N VAL A 140 24.03 -12.93 0.44
CA VAL A 140 24.08 -12.02 1.59
C VAL A 140 25.20 -10.99 1.44
N ASN A 141 26.40 -11.45 1.07
CA ASN A 141 27.57 -10.60 0.88
C ASN A 141 27.35 -9.59 -0.25
N ASN A 142 26.79 -10.01 -1.39
CA ASN A 142 26.48 -9.10 -2.49
C ASN A 142 25.36 -8.11 -2.13
N ALA A 143 24.31 -8.54 -1.43
CA ALA A 143 23.26 -7.63 -0.96
C ALA A 143 23.82 -6.57 0.01
N THR A 144 24.67 -6.99 0.95
CA THR A 144 25.34 -6.09 1.91
C THR A 144 26.27 -5.11 1.20
N PHE A 145 27.04 -5.60 0.22
CA PHE A 145 27.92 -4.76 -0.59
C PHE A 145 27.14 -3.68 -1.34
N ILE A 146 26.07 -4.06 -2.06
CA ILE A 146 25.23 -3.12 -2.82
C ILE A 146 24.63 -2.07 -1.89
N ARG A 147 24.08 -2.48 -0.75
CA ARG A 147 23.53 -1.56 0.26
C ARG A 147 24.57 -0.51 0.67
N ARG A 148 25.80 -0.93 0.97
CA ARG A 148 26.89 -0.03 1.37
C ARG A 148 27.29 0.92 0.25
N VAL A 149 27.45 0.41 -0.98
CA VAL A 149 27.77 1.22 -2.16
C VAL A 149 26.72 2.31 -2.39
N LEU A 150 25.43 1.94 -2.35
CA LEU A 150 24.33 2.90 -2.52
C LEU A 150 24.26 3.96 -1.42
N SER A 151 24.79 3.68 -0.23
CA SER A 151 24.83 4.61 0.91
C SER A 151 26.12 5.44 1.01
N LEU A 152 27.11 5.19 0.15
CA LEU A 152 28.45 5.77 0.30
C LEU A 152 28.50 7.26 -0.06
N ASP A 153 28.06 7.61 -1.26
CA ASP A 153 28.12 8.95 -1.86
C ASP A 153 27.03 9.07 -2.93
N ASP A 154 26.40 10.24 -3.06
CA ASP A 154 25.32 10.45 -4.03
C ASP A 154 25.79 10.29 -5.48
N ARG A 155 27.04 10.64 -5.80
CA ARG A 155 27.61 10.45 -7.14
C ARG A 155 27.76 8.97 -7.48
N VAL A 156 28.18 8.16 -6.49
CA VAL A 156 28.25 6.70 -6.65
C VAL A 156 26.85 6.14 -6.83
N PHE A 157 25.89 6.57 -6.00
CA PHE A 157 24.50 6.16 -6.14
C PHE A 157 24.00 6.41 -7.57
N ASP A 158 24.12 7.64 -8.08
CA ASP A 158 23.59 8.05 -9.39
C ASP A 158 24.20 7.21 -10.53
N VAL A 159 25.52 6.99 -10.50
CA VAL A 159 26.22 6.18 -11.49
C VAL A 159 25.81 4.70 -11.37
N TYR A 160 25.70 4.17 -10.15
CA TYR A 160 25.33 2.78 -9.89
C TYR A 160 23.90 2.47 -10.33
N ILE A 161 22.91 3.32 -10.00
CA ILE A 161 21.52 3.11 -10.41
C ILE A 161 21.27 3.37 -11.90
N SER A 162 22.15 4.15 -12.56
CA SER A 162 22.07 4.38 -14.01
C SER A 162 22.47 3.14 -14.83
N SER A 163 23.17 2.17 -14.22
CA SER A 163 23.49 0.89 -14.84
C SER A 163 22.26 -0.06 -14.80
N PRO A 164 21.74 -0.51 -15.96
CA PRO A 164 20.66 -1.50 -16.00
C PRO A 164 21.03 -2.82 -15.32
N GLU A 165 22.31 -3.19 -15.35
CA GLU A 165 22.85 -4.37 -14.69
C GLU A 165 22.69 -4.30 -13.18
N CYS A 166 22.90 -3.13 -12.57
CA CYS A 166 22.67 -2.93 -11.14
C CYS A 166 21.22 -3.26 -10.76
N ILE A 167 20.25 -2.68 -11.48
CA ILE A 167 18.83 -2.94 -11.19
C ILE A 167 18.49 -4.42 -11.39
N ASP A 168 19.06 -5.06 -12.43
CA ASP A 168 18.90 -6.50 -12.65
C ASP A 168 19.47 -7.36 -11.52
N ILE A 169 20.59 -6.96 -10.93
CA ILE A 169 21.18 -7.62 -9.76
C ILE A 169 20.27 -7.46 -8.54
N ILE A 170 19.78 -6.25 -8.27
CA ILE A 170 18.85 -6.00 -7.16
C ILE A 170 17.59 -6.84 -7.33
N LEU A 171 17.00 -6.86 -8.54
CA LEU A 171 15.83 -7.69 -8.84
C LEU A 171 16.12 -9.18 -8.66
N ARG A 172 17.29 -9.65 -9.10
CA ARG A 172 17.69 -11.06 -8.92
C ARG A 172 17.81 -11.44 -7.45
N LEU A 173 18.51 -10.62 -6.66
CA LEU A 173 18.67 -10.83 -5.22
C LEU A 173 17.32 -10.77 -4.50
N TRP A 174 16.48 -9.80 -4.87
CA TRP A 174 15.14 -9.61 -4.31
C TRP A 174 14.23 -10.81 -4.55
N PHE A 175 14.23 -11.31 -5.79
CA PHE A 175 13.37 -12.39 -6.26
C PHE A 175 13.91 -13.80 -6.04
N ARG A 176 15.11 -13.94 -5.45
CA ARG A 176 15.66 -15.26 -5.17
C ARG A 176 14.87 -15.92 -4.06
N VAL A 177 14.50 -17.17 -4.34
CA VAL A 177 13.85 -18.07 -3.40
C VAL A 177 14.77 -19.26 -3.14
N ASP A 178 14.62 -19.87 -1.98
CA ASP A 178 15.16 -21.19 -1.69
C ASP A 178 14.37 -22.23 -2.52
N ASP A 179 15.08 -23.12 -3.21
CA ASP A 179 14.44 -24.03 -4.17
C ASP A 179 13.59 -25.12 -3.50
N ASN A 180 13.81 -25.38 -2.20
CA ASN A 180 13.10 -26.42 -1.45
C ASN A 180 11.81 -25.92 -0.81
N THR A 181 11.88 -24.74 -0.20
CA THR A 181 10.77 -24.11 0.53
C THR A 181 9.99 -23.13 -0.35
N GLY A 182 10.63 -22.65 -1.41
CA GLY A 182 10.20 -21.49 -2.18
C GLY A 182 10.35 -20.17 -1.42
N GLU A 183 10.72 -20.17 -0.13
CA GLU A 183 10.76 -18.95 0.67
C GLU A 183 11.84 -17.99 0.18
N PRO A 184 11.69 -16.66 0.40
CA PRO A 184 12.74 -15.71 0.05
C PRO A 184 14.07 -16.13 0.67
N LEU A 185 15.13 -16.22 -0.14
CA LEU A 185 16.41 -16.78 0.31
C LEU A 185 17.10 -15.92 1.39
N LEU A 186 16.91 -14.61 1.32
CA LEU A 186 17.51 -13.65 2.25
C LEU A 186 16.59 -13.44 3.44
N ASP A 187 17.11 -13.78 4.61
CA ASP A 187 16.47 -13.70 5.93
C ASP A 187 16.01 -12.27 6.27
N ILE A 188 15.09 -12.19 7.23
CA ILE A 188 14.47 -10.98 7.77
C ILE A 188 15.47 -10.16 8.59
N THR A 189 16.38 -10.82 9.32
CA THR A 189 17.40 -10.17 10.15
C THR A 189 18.34 -9.33 9.29
N SER A 190 18.33 -8.01 9.49
CA SER A 190 19.21 -7.07 8.78
C SER A 190 19.25 -7.27 7.25
N CYS A 191 18.06 -7.46 6.65
CA CYS A 191 17.89 -7.78 5.24
C CYS A 191 18.45 -6.68 4.32
N SER A 192 19.75 -6.78 4.01
CA SER A 192 20.47 -5.74 3.27
C SER A 192 19.93 -5.51 1.86
N ILE A 193 19.27 -6.51 1.26
CA ILE A 193 18.61 -6.32 -0.04
C ILE A 193 17.36 -5.44 0.06
N LEU A 194 16.63 -5.49 1.18
CA LEU A 194 15.47 -4.64 1.40
C LEU A 194 15.93 -3.20 1.60
N ASP A 195 17.01 -2.98 2.35
CA ASP A 195 17.61 -1.66 2.51
C ASP A 195 18.16 -1.10 1.19
N ALA A 196 18.80 -1.94 0.37
CA ALA A 196 19.25 -1.55 -0.97
C ALA A 196 18.06 -1.16 -1.85
N LEU A 197 16.99 -1.97 -1.86
CA LEU A 197 15.77 -1.67 -2.59
C LEU A 197 15.14 -0.35 -2.10
N ARG A 198 15.05 -0.16 -0.78
CA ARG A 198 14.57 1.08 -0.16
C ARG A 198 15.41 2.28 -0.57
N ALA A 199 16.74 2.17 -0.57
CA ALA A 199 17.63 3.24 -0.99
C ALA A 199 17.40 3.63 -2.46
N VAL A 200 17.19 2.65 -3.35
CA VAL A 200 16.85 2.90 -4.76
C VAL A 200 15.50 3.59 -4.88
N VAL A 201 14.44 3.05 -4.26
CA VAL A 201 13.09 3.60 -4.44
C VAL A 201 12.92 4.94 -3.73
N ASN A 202 13.60 5.22 -2.62
CA ASN A 202 13.40 6.49 -1.91
C ASN A 202 13.94 7.71 -2.68
N LYS A 203 14.80 7.52 -3.68
CA LYS A 203 15.22 8.59 -4.58
C LYS A 203 14.37 8.56 -5.85
N LYS A 204 13.84 9.71 -6.26
CA LYS A 204 12.97 9.84 -7.43
C LYS A 204 13.56 9.20 -8.70
N VAL A 205 14.83 9.52 -9.02
CA VAL A 205 15.53 8.96 -10.19
C VAL A 205 15.66 7.44 -10.09
N GLY A 206 16.04 6.92 -8.92
CA GLY A 206 16.17 5.48 -8.69
C GLY A 206 14.83 4.75 -8.82
N ALA A 207 13.75 5.32 -8.29
CA ALA A 207 12.41 4.78 -8.45
C ALA A 207 11.94 4.75 -9.91
N GLU A 208 12.16 5.81 -10.67
CA GLU A 208 11.79 5.87 -12.08
C GLU A 208 12.52 4.80 -12.90
N ILE A 209 13.83 4.65 -12.71
CA ILE A 209 14.62 3.61 -13.38
C ILE A 209 14.17 2.21 -12.95
N PHE A 210 13.97 1.99 -11.64
CA PHE A 210 13.50 0.71 -11.11
C PHE A 210 12.13 0.33 -11.67
N LEU A 211 11.17 1.27 -11.67
CA LEU A 211 9.82 1.07 -12.21
C LEU A 211 9.88 0.76 -13.70
N ASN A 212 10.63 1.54 -14.49
CA ASN A 212 10.80 1.28 -15.91
C ASN A 212 11.35 -0.12 -16.17
N ARG A 213 12.34 -0.56 -15.37
CA ARG A 213 12.95 -1.88 -15.53
C ARG A 213 12.01 -3.03 -15.19
N ILE A 214 11.22 -2.93 -14.11
CA ILE A 214 10.24 -3.98 -13.77
C ILE A 214 9.08 -4.02 -14.79
N MET A 215 8.71 -2.89 -15.37
CA MET A 215 7.69 -2.81 -16.42
C MET A 215 8.17 -3.46 -17.72
N GLU A 216 9.38 -3.09 -18.17
CA GLU A 216 10.03 -3.66 -19.35
C GLU A 216 10.11 -5.19 -19.26
N LYS A 217 10.47 -5.73 -18.08
CA LYS A 217 10.58 -7.16 -17.84
C LYS A 217 9.29 -7.84 -17.41
N ARG A 218 8.17 -7.11 -17.30
CA ARG A 218 6.87 -7.62 -16.83
C ARG A 218 6.95 -8.31 -15.45
N LEU A 219 7.77 -7.78 -14.55
CA LEU A 219 8.05 -8.35 -13.23
C LEU A 219 7.13 -7.80 -12.12
N VAL A 220 6.18 -6.92 -12.46
CA VAL A 220 5.30 -6.27 -11.48
C VAL A 220 4.49 -7.27 -10.63
N PRO A 221 3.83 -8.30 -11.20
CA PRO A 221 3.12 -9.27 -10.37
C PRO A 221 4.07 -10.01 -9.43
N ARG A 222 5.27 -10.37 -9.92
CA ARG A 222 6.31 -11.02 -9.12
C ARG A 222 6.78 -10.12 -7.97
N LEU A 223 6.92 -8.82 -8.21
CA LEU A 223 7.22 -7.82 -7.17
C LEU A 223 6.19 -7.83 -6.05
N ALA A 224 4.91 -7.71 -6.38
CA ALA A 224 3.83 -7.74 -5.41
C ALA A 224 3.87 -9.05 -4.58
N TRP A 225 3.97 -10.20 -5.25
CA TRP A 225 4.02 -11.51 -4.58
C TRP A 225 5.23 -11.68 -3.67
N THR A 226 6.42 -11.25 -4.10
CA THR A 226 7.63 -11.34 -3.28
C THR A 226 7.55 -10.45 -2.04
N ILE A 227 7.01 -9.23 -2.14
CA ILE A 227 6.76 -8.37 -0.98
C ILE A 227 5.79 -9.05 0.00
N LEU A 228 4.68 -9.60 -0.50
CA LEU A 228 3.69 -10.29 0.34
C LEU A 228 4.29 -11.51 1.04
N ARG A 229 5.09 -12.30 0.33
CA ARG A 229 5.73 -13.49 0.90
C ARG A 229 6.69 -13.12 2.02
N ARG A 230 7.52 -12.09 1.79
CA ARG A 230 8.41 -11.53 2.81
C ARG A 230 7.63 -10.98 4.02
N ALA A 231 6.49 -10.32 3.80
CA ALA A 231 5.65 -9.83 4.89
C ALA A 231 5.06 -10.98 5.73
N ARG A 232 4.60 -12.05 5.07
CA ARG A 232 4.09 -13.26 5.76
C ARG A 232 5.17 -13.92 6.60
N LEU A 233 6.36 -14.15 6.03
CA LEU A 233 7.50 -14.73 6.73
C LEU A 233 7.80 -13.95 8.02
N ALA A 234 7.87 -12.62 7.95
CA ALA A 234 8.12 -11.77 9.12
C ALA A 234 7.00 -11.81 10.17
N SER A 235 5.77 -12.12 9.77
CA SER A 235 4.63 -12.21 10.69
C SER A 235 4.43 -13.59 11.31
N GLU A 236 4.75 -14.66 10.56
CA GLU A 236 4.52 -16.05 10.94
C GLU A 236 5.68 -16.61 11.76
N ASP A 237 6.91 -16.17 11.48
CA ASP A 237 8.10 -16.55 12.23
C ASP A 237 8.90 -15.33 12.70
N PRO A 238 8.45 -14.63 13.77
CA PRO A 238 9.24 -13.56 14.37
C PRO A 238 10.56 -14.05 14.99
N SER A 239 10.74 -15.36 15.18
CA SER A 239 11.98 -15.91 15.73
C SER A 239 13.09 -15.95 14.67
N ALA A 240 12.73 -16.10 13.39
CA ALA A 240 13.63 -15.87 12.27
C ALA A 240 14.18 -14.43 12.26
N ALA A 241 13.48 -13.47 12.88
CA ALA A 241 13.88 -12.07 12.92
C ALA A 241 14.76 -11.71 14.13
N GLU A 242 15.35 -12.61 14.91
CA GLU A 242 15.98 -12.30 16.23
C GLU A 242 14.99 -11.75 17.30
N GLY A 243 13.74 -11.44 16.92
CA GLY A 243 12.66 -11.11 17.81
C GLY A 243 11.55 -10.28 17.15
N PRO A 244 10.50 -9.93 17.92
CA PRO A 244 9.39 -9.13 17.40
C PRO A 244 9.79 -7.71 16.95
N ASP A 245 10.90 -7.15 17.44
CA ASP A 245 11.33 -5.78 17.14
C ASP A 245 11.83 -5.64 15.71
N ASP A 246 12.73 -6.53 15.31
CA ASP A 246 13.25 -6.63 13.96
C ASP A 246 12.17 -7.03 12.96
N ALA A 247 11.24 -7.91 13.34
CA ALA A 247 10.08 -8.23 12.51
C ALA A 247 9.21 -6.99 12.24
N ILE A 248 8.98 -6.14 13.26
CA ILE A 248 8.29 -4.86 13.11
C ILE A 248 9.07 -3.93 12.19
N GLU A 249 10.38 -3.78 12.41
CA GLU A 249 11.23 -2.88 11.62
C GLU A 249 11.30 -3.31 10.15
N TYR A 250 11.34 -4.61 9.90
CA TYR A 250 11.30 -5.20 8.57
C TYR A 250 9.96 -4.93 7.87
N LEU A 251 8.83 -5.19 8.54
CA LEU A 251 7.50 -4.86 7.98
C LEU A 251 7.34 -3.35 7.74
N ARG A 252 7.90 -2.51 8.61
CA ARG A 252 7.89 -1.05 8.44
C ARG A 252 8.64 -0.64 7.19
N THR A 253 9.81 -1.22 6.98
CA THR A 253 10.64 -0.97 5.79
C THR A 253 9.97 -1.48 4.52
N LEU A 254 9.33 -2.65 4.55
CA LEU A 254 8.50 -3.16 3.45
C LEU A 254 7.30 -2.25 3.14
N ALA A 255 6.59 -1.79 4.17
CA ALA A 255 5.42 -0.93 4.01
C ALA A 255 5.80 0.43 3.41
N ALA A 256 6.89 1.03 3.89
CA ALA A 256 7.41 2.29 3.35
C ALA A 256 7.85 2.14 1.88
N THR A 257 8.59 1.08 1.57
CA THR A 257 9.04 0.77 0.20
C THR A 257 7.84 0.57 -0.73
N SER A 258 6.83 -0.18 -0.29
CA SER A 258 5.61 -0.44 -1.06
C SER A 258 4.78 0.83 -1.27
N SER A 259 4.67 1.66 -0.23
CA SER A 259 3.99 2.95 -0.27
C SER A 259 4.64 3.90 -1.28
N PHE A 260 5.98 3.95 -1.30
CA PHE A 260 6.70 4.74 -2.30
C PHE A 260 6.42 4.25 -3.72
N LEU A 261 6.52 2.94 -3.96
CA LEU A 261 6.25 2.35 -5.27
C LEU A 261 4.82 2.64 -5.72
N MET A 262 3.82 2.41 -4.87
CA MET A 262 2.41 2.68 -5.16
C MET A 262 2.06 4.18 -5.23
N GLY A 263 2.91 5.05 -4.69
CA GLY A 263 2.81 6.50 -4.87
C GLY A 263 3.12 6.95 -6.31
N SER A 264 3.69 6.07 -7.14
CA SER A 264 3.82 6.33 -8.58
C SER A 264 2.46 6.34 -9.27
N SER A 265 2.32 7.15 -10.33
CA SER A 265 1.11 7.20 -11.15
C SER A 265 0.97 6.01 -12.12
N SER A 266 1.64 4.88 -11.84
CA SER A 266 1.64 3.70 -12.71
C SER A 266 0.38 2.85 -12.51
N GLU A 267 -0.56 2.89 -13.46
CA GLU A 267 -1.79 2.07 -13.40
C GLU A 267 -1.50 0.57 -13.42
N ASP A 268 -0.48 0.13 -14.14
CA ASP A 268 -0.11 -1.29 -14.21
C ASP A 268 0.41 -1.81 -12.86
N LEU A 269 1.10 -0.96 -12.10
CA LEU A 269 1.52 -1.27 -10.73
C LEU A 269 0.30 -1.43 -9.82
N HIS A 270 -0.61 -0.47 -9.83
CA HIS A 270 -1.87 -0.53 -9.06
C HIS A 270 -2.71 -1.75 -9.44
N ARG A 271 -2.80 -2.08 -10.73
CA ARG A 271 -3.52 -3.26 -11.22
C ARG A 271 -2.90 -4.54 -10.69
N ALA A 272 -1.58 -4.73 -10.83
CA ALA A 272 -0.89 -5.93 -10.38
C ALA A 272 -0.97 -6.12 -8.85
N PHE A 273 -0.82 -5.04 -8.07
CA PHE A 273 -1.01 -5.07 -6.62
C PHE A 273 -2.46 -5.40 -6.25
N GLY A 274 -3.42 -4.83 -6.99
CA GLY A 274 -4.83 -5.16 -6.85
C GLY A 274 -5.16 -6.62 -7.17
N GLU A 275 -4.56 -7.21 -8.21
CA GLU A 275 -4.71 -8.63 -8.58
C GLU A 275 -4.13 -9.57 -7.53
N ALA A 276 -3.00 -9.20 -6.93
CA ALA A 276 -2.39 -9.94 -5.82
C ALA A 276 -3.15 -9.81 -4.50
N ASN A 277 -4.26 -9.05 -4.45
CA ASN A 277 -4.95 -8.66 -3.21
C ASN A 277 -3.99 -8.07 -2.17
N PHE A 278 -3.02 -7.29 -2.63
CA PHE A 278 -1.85 -6.88 -1.84
C PHE A 278 -2.21 -6.31 -0.48
N LEU A 279 -3.11 -5.32 -0.43
CA LEU A 279 -3.46 -4.68 0.84
C LEU A 279 -4.18 -5.61 1.82
N ARG A 280 -4.93 -6.59 1.34
CA ARG A 280 -5.56 -7.60 2.22
C ARG A 280 -4.50 -8.46 2.88
N GLU A 281 -3.62 -9.02 2.06
CA GLU A 281 -2.58 -9.95 2.51
C GLU A 281 -1.54 -9.26 3.39
N PHE A 282 -1.12 -8.05 3.02
CA PHE A 282 -0.15 -7.28 3.79
C PHE A 282 -0.75 -6.80 5.13
N CYS A 283 -2.02 -6.36 5.13
CA CYS A 283 -2.73 -6.04 6.37
C CYS A 283 -2.88 -7.27 7.26
N SER A 284 -3.18 -8.43 6.67
CA SER A 284 -3.26 -9.70 7.41
C SER A 284 -1.93 -10.06 8.07
N ALA A 285 -0.80 -9.89 7.39
CA ALA A 285 0.52 -10.14 7.97
C ALA A 285 0.79 -9.22 9.17
N ILE A 286 0.51 -7.92 9.06
CA ILE A 286 0.66 -6.98 10.19
C ILE A 286 -0.29 -7.34 11.34
N ASN A 287 -1.54 -7.69 11.02
CA ASN A 287 -2.53 -8.12 12.00
C ASN A 287 -2.07 -9.37 12.75
N THR A 288 -1.53 -10.38 12.07
CA THR A 288 -0.91 -11.57 12.67
C THR A 288 0.23 -11.20 13.60
N LEU A 289 1.20 -10.39 13.15
CA LEU A 289 2.33 -9.98 13.98
C LEU A 289 1.86 -9.22 15.22
N SER A 290 0.85 -8.36 15.10
CA SER A 290 0.32 -7.60 16.23
C SER A 290 -0.29 -8.48 17.33
N ILE A 291 -0.83 -9.66 16.99
CA ILE A 291 -1.32 -10.62 17.98
C ILE A 291 -0.15 -11.23 18.76
N THR A 292 0.95 -11.54 18.08
CA THR A 292 2.17 -12.05 18.70
C THR A 292 2.81 -10.99 19.60
N VAL A 293 2.97 -9.77 19.10
CA VAL A 293 3.55 -8.64 19.85
C VAL A 293 2.72 -8.27 21.07
N GLN A 294 1.39 -8.30 20.98
CA GLN A 294 0.52 -7.98 22.12
C GLN A 294 0.78 -8.89 23.33
N LYS A 295 1.14 -10.16 23.09
CA LYS A 295 1.39 -11.14 24.16
C LYS A 295 2.71 -10.92 24.88
N SER A 296 3.72 -10.40 24.18
CA SER A 296 5.09 -10.26 24.71
C SER A 296 5.46 -8.83 25.09
N HIS A 297 5.11 -7.83 24.26
CA HIS A 297 5.57 -6.45 24.39
C HIS A 297 4.53 -5.44 23.88
N ALA A 298 3.47 -5.19 24.66
CA ALA A 298 2.37 -4.32 24.22
C ALA A 298 2.80 -2.89 23.83
N THR A 299 3.85 -2.33 24.41
CA THR A 299 4.39 -1.01 24.03
C THR A 299 4.91 -0.95 22.59
N MET A 300 5.36 -2.09 22.04
CA MET A 300 5.86 -2.16 20.66
C MET A 300 4.74 -2.09 19.62
N LEU A 301 3.47 -2.31 20.01
CA LEU A 301 2.32 -2.17 19.11
C LEU A 301 2.25 -0.79 18.47
N ALA A 302 2.68 0.26 19.17
CA ALA A 302 2.65 1.61 18.62
C ALA A 302 3.56 1.77 17.38
N ARG A 303 4.66 1.00 17.28
CA ARG A 303 5.55 1.03 16.10
C ARG A 303 4.88 0.50 14.83
N LEU A 304 3.87 -0.37 14.97
CA LEU A 304 3.04 -0.82 13.83
C LEU A 304 2.16 0.28 13.26
N GLY A 305 2.02 1.43 13.94
CA GLY A 305 1.26 2.55 13.44
C GLY A 305 1.78 3.11 12.11
N ILE A 306 3.10 3.06 11.89
CA ILE A 306 3.71 3.48 10.62
C ILE A 306 3.26 2.57 9.46
N CYS A 307 3.17 1.26 9.71
CA CYS A 307 2.68 0.28 8.73
C CYS A 307 1.20 0.54 8.39
N ILE A 308 0.38 0.84 9.39
CA ILE A 308 -1.04 1.17 9.23
C ILE A 308 -1.20 2.45 8.39
N HIS A 309 -0.41 3.48 8.68
CA HIS A 309 -0.43 4.72 7.90
C HIS A 309 -0.07 4.46 6.42
N ALA A 310 0.96 3.66 6.17
CA ALA A 310 1.35 3.26 4.81
C ALA A 310 0.23 2.48 4.10
N LEU A 311 -0.48 1.58 4.79
CA LEU A 311 -1.63 0.86 4.21
C LEU A 311 -2.74 1.82 3.78
N PHE A 312 -3.08 2.81 4.63
CA PHE A 312 -4.09 3.80 4.30
C PHE A 312 -3.67 4.69 3.13
N PHE A 313 -2.41 5.12 3.12
CA PHE A 313 -1.85 5.87 2.00
C PHE A 313 -1.92 5.08 0.69
N MET A 314 -1.50 3.81 0.68
CA MET A 314 -1.59 2.96 -0.51
C MET A 314 -3.05 2.73 -0.96
N ALA A 315 -3.99 2.65 -0.01
CA ALA A 315 -5.41 2.50 -0.32
C ALA A 315 -6.03 3.77 -0.93
N THR A 316 -5.52 4.97 -0.61
CA THR A 316 -5.99 6.24 -1.20
C THR A 316 -5.33 6.53 -2.54
N GLN A 317 -4.04 6.26 -2.71
CA GLN A 317 -3.34 6.56 -3.98
C GLN A 317 -3.90 5.79 -5.19
N ALA A 318 -4.51 4.62 -4.96
CA ALA A 318 -5.09 3.81 -6.01
C ALA A 318 -6.48 4.32 -6.42
N ARG A 319 -6.54 5.48 -7.10
CA ARG A 319 -7.80 6.16 -7.51
C ARG A 319 -8.85 5.23 -8.11
N THR A 320 -8.41 4.26 -8.92
CA THR A 320 -9.30 3.32 -9.61
C THR A 320 -9.73 2.11 -8.78
N HIS A 321 -9.06 1.88 -7.65
CA HIS A 321 -9.23 0.67 -6.85
C HIS A 321 -9.52 0.93 -5.38
N VAL A 322 -9.76 2.18 -4.97
CA VAL A 322 -10.02 2.58 -3.57
C VAL A 322 -11.00 1.63 -2.88
N ILE A 323 -12.20 1.43 -3.43
CA ILE A 323 -13.22 0.55 -2.82
C ILE A 323 -12.73 -0.89 -2.65
N LYS A 324 -12.03 -1.44 -3.65
CA LYS A 324 -11.47 -2.80 -3.58
C LYS A 324 -10.38 -2.88 -2.51
N HIS A 325 -9.50 -1.88 -2.48
CA HIS A 325 -8.38 -1.75 -1.55
C HIS A 325 -8.86 -1.60 -0.11
N ARG A 326 -9.82 -0.71 0.14
CA ARG A 326 -10.48 -0.49 1.44
C ARG A 326 -11.17 -1.74 1.93
N GLY A 327 -11.95 -2.40 1.09
CA GLY A 327 -12.53 -3.69 1.45
C GLY A 327 -11.46 -4.76 1.72
N GLY A 328 -10.33 -4.72 1.03
CA GLY A 328 -9.18 -5.60 1.29
C GLY A 328 -8.56 -5.35 2.67
N LEU A 329 -8.41 -4.09 3.08
CA LEU A 329 -7.95 -3.74 4.43
C LEU A 329 -8.89 -4.28 5.51
N VAL A 330 -10.21 -4.15 5.31
CA VAL A 330 -11.21 -4.75 6.21
C VAL A 330 -11.00 -6.25 6.30
N GLU A 331 -11.03 -6.98 5.18
CA GLU A 331 -10.80 -8.44 5.12
C GLU A 331 -9.45 -8.85 5.74
N GLY A 332 -8.42 -8.02 5.63
CA GLY A 332 -7.10 -8.24 6.20
C GLY A 332 -7.00 -7.94 7.71
N GLY A 333 -8.09 -7.55 8.36
CA GLY A 333 -8.10 -7.31 9.81
C GLY A 333 -7.53 -5.95 10.22
N ILE A 334 -7.76 -4.89 9.44
CA ILE A 334 -7.34 -3.52 9.83
C ILE A 334 -8.00 -3.04 11.13
N VAL A 335 -9.26 -3.42 11.36
CA VAL A 335 -10.02 -3.02 12.55
C VAL A 335 -9.47 -3.62 13.85
N PRO A 336 -9.30 -4.95 14.01
CA PRO A 336 -8.72 -5.50 15.22
C PRO A 336 -7.26 -5.05 15.40
N LEU A 337 -6.54 -4.80 14.31
CA LEU A 337 -5.20 -4.21 14.35
C LEU A 337 -5.23 -2.79 14.96
N LEU A 338 -6.14 -1.92 14.52
CA LEU A 338 -6.29 -0.57 15.08
C LEU A 338 -6.67 -0.57 16.56
N VAL A 339 -7.56 -1.48 16.96
CA VAL A 339 -7.95 -1.67 18.37
C VAL A 339 -6.75 -1.96 19.26
N ARG A 340 -5.79 -2.74 18.75
CA ARG A 340 -4.55 -3.04 19.47
C ARG A 340 -3.55 -1.90 19.44
N VAL A 341 -3.46 -1.13 18.36
CA VAL A 341 -2.40 -0.13 18.18
C VAL A 341 -2.76 1.24 18.77
N ILE A 342 -4.00 1.70 18.60
CA ILE A 342 -4.44 3.04 19.05
C ILE A 342 -4.19 3.27 20.56
N PRO A 343 -4.49 2.33 21.48
CA PRO A 343 -4.23 2.53 22.91
C PRO A 343 -2.77 2.83 23.26
N TRP A 344 -1.83 2.47 22.39
CA TRP A 344 -0.40 2.66 22.62
C TRP A 344 0.19 3.83 21.85
N SER A 345 -0.55 4.47 20.94
CA SER A 345 0.01 5.49 20.05
C SER A 345 0.55 6.71 20.80
N HIS A 346 -0.10 7.12 21.89
CA HIS A 346 0.31 8.24 22.74
C HIS A 346 1.65 8.01 23.46
N LYS A 347 2.14 6.76 23.52
CA LYS A 347 3.42 6.41 24.15
C LYS A 347 4.57 6.35 23.13
N SER A 348 4.28 6.41 21.83
CA SER A 348 5.30 6.39 20.79
C SER A 348 5.83 7.78 20.53
N THR A 349 7.15 7.91 20.42
CA THR A 349 7.82 9.12 19.95
C THR A 349 7.89 9.21 18.42
N GLU A 350 7.64 8.09 17.72
CA GLU A 350 7.66 8.03 16.26
C GLU A 350 6.32 8.42 15.61
N LEU A 351 5.22 8.32 16.36
CA LEU A 351 3.90 8.65 15.85
C LEU A 351 3.54 10.11 16.20
N PRO A 352 2.82 10.81 15.30
CA PRO A 352 2.25 12.11 15.63
C PRO A 352 1.34 12.05 16.87
N PRO A 353 1.27 13.10 17.71
CA PRO A 353 0.39 13.13 18.88
C PRO A 353 -1.10 12.93 18.54
N ASP A 354 -1.51 13.35 17.34
CA ASP A 354 -2.85 13.21 16.77
C ASP A 354 -3.01 11.95 15.90
N TYR A 355 -2.08 10.99 15.98
CA TYR A 355 -2.11 9.77 15.17
C TYR A 355 -3.46 9.04 15.27
N ALA A 356 -3.99 8.87 16.49
CA ALA A 356 -5.29 8.23 16.71
C ALA A 356 -6.41 8.93 15.92
N ASP A 357 -6.39 10.26 15.87
CA ASP A 357 -7.36 11.05 15.10
C ASP A 357 -7.16 10.87 13.60
N ILE A 358 -5.91 10.85 13.13
CA ILE A 358 -5.58 10.64 11.72
C ILE A 358 -6.07 9.26 11.26
N VAL A 359 -5.81 8.18 12.01
CA VAL A 359 -6.20 6.84 11.57
C VAL A 359 -7.68 6.55 11.75
N THR A 360 -8.32 7.05 12.81
CA THR A 360 -9.78 6.95 12.95
C THR A 360 -10.50 7.74 11.87
N SER A 361 -9.98 8.91 11.50
CA SER A 361 -10.46 9.68 10.36
C SER A 361 -10.17 9.00 9.02
N SER A 362 -9.06 8.28 8.91
CA SER A 362 -8.72 7.54 7.68
C SER A 362 -9.62 6.32 7.47
N LEU A 363 -10.19 5.76 8.54
CA LEU A 363 -11.26 4.77 8.51
C LEU A 363 -12.65 5.36 8.27
N THR A 364 -12.76 6.67 8.01
CA THR A 364 -14.05 7.38 8.00
C THR A 364 -15.14 6.69 7.21
N LEU A 365 -16.36 6.98 7.66
CA LEU A 365 -17.66 6.60 7.11
C LEU A 365 -17.77 6.61 5.59
N SER A 366 -16.97 7.43 4.90
CA SER A 366 -16.91 7.42 3.45
C SER A 366 -16.65 6.03 2.85
N ASP A 367 -15.79 5.23 3.46
CA ASP A 367 -15.47 3.88 2.98
C ASP A 367 -16.56 2.86 3.33
N LEU A 368 -17.17 3.03 4.50
CA LEU A 368 -18.27 2.19 5.01
C LEU A 368 -19.63 2.60 4.48
N THR A 369 -19.70 3.56 3.56
CA THR A 369 -20.92 3.81 2.76
C THR A 369 -21.05 2.79 1.64
N HIS A 370 -19.95 2.22 1.14
CA HIS A 370 -20.02 1.38 -0.04
C HIS A 370 -20.47 -0.06 0.31
N PRO A 371 -21.56 -0.58 -0.30
CA PRO A 371 -22.10 -1.93 -0.05
C PRO A 371 -21.10 -3.07 -0.02
N ARG A 372 -20.11 -3.05 -0.92
CA ARG A 372 -19.05 -4.07 -0.96
C ARG A 372 -18.18 -4.07 0.30
N VAL A 373 -17.86 -2.89 0.82
CA VAL A 373 -17.07 -2.74 2.05
C VAL A 373 -17.94 -3.11 3.25
N ILE A 374 -19.19 -2.64 3.30
CA ILE A 374 -20.17 -3.01 4.34
C ILE A 374 -20.34 -4.52 4.44
N ARG A 375 -20.51 -5.22 3.31
CA ARG A 375 -20.66 -6.67 3.28
C ARG A 375 -19.45 -7.40 3.87
N ARG A 376 -18.24 -6.95 3.53
CA ARG A 376 -16.99 -7.50 4.08
C ARG A 376 -16.89 -7.24 5.57
N PHE A 377 -17.25 -6.03 5.99
CA PHE A 377 -17.28 -5.64 7.39
C PHE A 377 -18.28 -6.49 8.19
N LEU A 378 -19.52 -6.65 7.72
CA LEU A 378 -20.53 -7.52 8.31
C LEU A 378 -20.10 -8.98 8.40
N GLY A 379 -19.35 -9.47 7.41
CA GLY A 379 -18.78 -10.83 7.45
C GLY A 379 -17.78 -11.04 8.59
N MET A 380 -17.12 -9.98 9.06
CA MET A 380 -16.18 -10.02 10.18
C MET A 380 -16.81 -9.67 11.52
N TYR A 381 -17.90 -8.91 11.51
CA TYR A 381 -18.60 -8.41 12.70
C TYR A 381 -20.10 -8.70 12.65
N PRO A 382 -20.51 -9.99 12.65
CA PRO A 382 -21.92 -10.35 12.51
C PRO A 382 -22.78 -9.85 13.68
N ASP A 383 -22.20 -9.76 14.87
CA ASP A 383 -22.91 -9.39 16.10
C ASP A 383 -23.09 -7.87 16.30
N GLY A 384 -22.55 -7.05 15.39
CA GLY A 384 -22.66 -5.59 15.52
C GLY A 384 -21.90 -4.99 16.72
N LYS A 385 -21.02 -5.76 17.37
CA LYS A 385 -20.30 -5.31 18.57
C LYS A 385 -19.08 -4.48 18.20
N VAL A 386 -19.02 -3.28 18.76
CA VAL A 386 -17.83 -2.41 18.72
C VAL A 386 -16.71 -3.12 19.48
N PRO A 387 -15.53 -3.33 18.90
CA PRO A 387 -14.37 -3.71 19.70
C PRO A 387 -14.01 -2.51 20.60
N GLY A 388 -14.02 -2.71 21.92
CA GLY A 388 -13.66 -1.65 22.87
C GLY A 388 -12.20 -1.21 22.74
N LEU A 389 -11.93 0.08 22.95
CA LEU A 389 -10.57 0.62 23.09
C LEU A 389 -10.18 0.67 24.57
N GLU A 390 -9.77 -0.46 25.13
CA GLU A 390 -9.27 -0.50 26.50
C GLU A 390 -7.96 0.29 26.63
N GLY A 391 -7.87 1.20 27.60
CA GLY A 391 -6.65 1.96 27.92
C GLY A 391 -6.41 3.24 27.08
N CYS A 392 -7.38 3.65 26.26
CA CYS A 392 -7.34 4.93 25.54
C CYS A 392 -7.76 6.13 26.42
N SER A 393 -7.41 7.36 25.99
CA SER A 393 -7.99 8.57 26.57
C SER A 393 -9.49 8.64 26.29
N LEU A 394 -10.25 9.28 27.19
CA LEU A 394 -11.71 9.44 27.06
C LEU A 394 -12.10 10.03 25.70
N ALA A 395 -11.42 11.11 25.26
CA ALA A 395 -11.69 11.74 23.97
C ALA A 395 -11.47 10.81 22.77
N THR A 396 -10.44 9.95 22.83
CA THR A 396 -10.19 8.96 21.77
C THR A 396 -11.26 7.87 21.78
N SER A 397 -11.68 7.43 22.97
CA SER A 397 -12.76 6.44 23.13
C SER A 397 -14.10 6.97 22.60
N GLU A 398 -14.48 8.20 22.97
CA GLU A 398 -15.72 8.83 22.51
C GLU A 398 -15.76 8.97 20.99
N ARG A 399 -14.65 9.38 20.35
CA ARG A 399 -14.55 9.46 18.90
C ARG A 399 -14.63 8.08 18.26
N TRP A 400 -13.92 7.10 18.80
CA TRP A 400 -13.98 5.71 18.33
C TRP A 400 -15.40 5.16 18.40
N GLU A 401 -16.07 5.30 19.53
CA GLU A 401 -17.46 4.89 19.73
C GLU A 401 -18.39 5.61 18.76
N TYR A 402 -18.23 6.93 18.56
CA TYR A 402 -18.99 7.67 17.58
C TYR A 402 -18.80 7.14 16.16
N HIS A 403 -17.55 6.91 15.73
CA HIS A 403 -17.24 6.37 14.41
C HIS A 403 -17.85 4.98 14.21
N TRP A 404 -17.78 4.11 15.21
CA TRP A 404 -18.36 2.78 15.11
C TRP A 404 -19.87 2.78 15.18
N LYS A 405 -20.49 3.63 15.99
CA LYS A 405 -21.94 3.81 16.00
C LYS A 405 -22.45 4.17 14.60
N GLN A 406 -21.74 5.07 13.92
CA GLN A 406 -22.05 5.45 12.55
C GLN A 406 -21.76 4.31 11.55
N ALA A 407 -20.65 3.58 11.69
CA ALA A 407 -20.39 2.39 10.89
C ALA A 407 -21.49 1.33 11.01
N PHE A 408 -21.95 1.04 12.23
CA PHE A 408 -23.01 0.10 12.49
C PHE A 408 -24.36 0.60 11.99
N SER A 409 -24.64 1.92 12.04
CA SER A 409 -25.86 2.46 11.43
C SER A 409 -25.90 2.20 9.91
N PHE A 410 -24.77 2.33 9.21
CA PHE A 410 -24.64 1.92 7.80
C PHE A 410 -24.84 0.43 7.59
N CYS A 411 -24.34 -0.41 8.50
CA CYS A 411 -24.49 -1.85 8.43
C CYS A 411 -25.94 -2.30 8.66
N GLU A 412 -26.60 -1.76 9.68
CA GLU A 412 -28.02 -2.01 9.94
C GLU A 412 -28.88 -1.54 8.78
N ALA A 413 -28.58 -0.35 8.25
CA ALA A 413 -29.18 0.16 7.03
C ALA A 413 -29.02 -0.84 5.87
N TYR A 414 -27.81 -1.33 5.64
CA TYR A 414 -27.53 -2.29 4.58
C TYR A 414 -28.22 -3.65 4.80
N GLN A 415 -28.38 -4.10 6.04
CA GLN A 415 -29.11 -5.33 6.36
C GLN A 415 -30.64 -5.16 6.16
N LYS A 416 -31.18 -4.00 6.55
CA LYS A 416 -32.58 -3.62 6.31
C LYS A 416 -32.86 -3.41 4.81
N PHE A 417 -31.84 -3.02 4.05
CA PHE A 417 -31.83 -3.06 2.60
C PHE A 417 -31.73 -4.53 2.14
N ASP A 418 -32.85 -5.24 2.17
CA ASP A 418 -33.05 -6.63 1.72
C ASP A 418 -32.65 -6.92 0.25
N GLY A 419 -32.11 -5.93 -0.47
CA GLY A 419 -31.86 -5.99 -1.92
C GLY A 419 -33.12 -6.14 -2.77
N GLY A 420 -34.29 -6.29 -2.14
CA GLY A 420 -35.62 -6.50 -2.74
C GLY A 420 -36.55 -5.28 -2.60
N GLY A 421 -36.21 -4.34 -1.72
CA GLY A 421 -36.80 -3.04 -1.57
C GLY A 421 -36.48 -2.24 -2.81
N VAL A 422 -37.43 -2.24 -3.75
CA VAL A 422 -37.33 -1.48 -4.98
C VAL A 422 -37.37 0.00 -4.63
N VAL A 423 -36.21 0.56 -4.27
CA VAL A 423 -36.02 1.99 -4.27
C VAL A 423 -36.03 2.41 -5.73
N MET A 424 -37.17 2.95 -6.12
CA MET A 424 -37.44 3.43 -7.46
C MET A 424 -36.61 4.69 -7.69
N ILE A 425 -35.50 4.52 -8.39
CA ILE A 425 -34.71 5.64 -8.88
C ILE A 425 -35.17 5.93 -10.31
N CYS A 426 -35.43 7.20 -10.59
CA CYS A 426 -35.66 7.69 -11.94
C CYS A 426 -34.79 8.92 -12.17
N ASP A 427 -33.95 8.87 -13.22
CA ASP A 427 -33.06 9.95 -13.64
C ASP A 427 -33.77 11.03 -14.45
N ASN A 428 -34.94 10.72 -15.03
CA ASN A 428 -35.76 11.73 -15.67
C ASN A 428 -36.20 12.78 -14.63
N GLN A 429 -35.69 13.99 -14.77
CA GLN A 429 -35.93 15.09 -13.84
C GLN A 429 -37.39 15.57 -13.82
N ALA A 430 -38.12 15.35 -14.91
CA ALA A 430 -39.55 15.66 -15.06
C ALA A 430 -40.46 14.52 -14.53
N CYS A 431 -39.89 13.39 -14.09
CA CYS A 431 -40.67 12.26 -13.59
C CYS A 431 -41.63 12.66 -12.45
N VAL A 432 -42.93 12.57 -12.73
CA VAL A 432 -44.02 12.70 -11.75
C VAL A 432 -44.39 11.36 -11.09
N HIS A 433 -43.96 10.23 -11.68
CA HIS A 433 -44.38 8.87 -11.35
C HIS A 433 -43.48 8.15 -10.33
N ARG A 434 -42.83 8.87 -9.40
CA ARG A 434 -41.79 8.32 -8.49
C ARG A 434 -42.18 7.11 -7.61
N ALA A 435 -43.36 6.49 -7.77
CA ALA A 435 -43.80 5.35 -6.96
C ALA A 435 -44.68 4.29 -7.66
N GLN A 436 -44.98 4.37 -8.97
CA GLN A 436 -46.04 3.52 -9.56
C GLN A 436 -45.57 2.21 -10.22
N GLU A 437 -44.42 2.21 -10.91
CA GLU A 437 -43.84 0.96 -11.45
C GLU A 437 -42.90 0.30 -10.43
N ARG A 438 -42.75 -1.03 -10.49
CA ARG A 438 -41.96 -1.82 -9.51
C ARG A 438 -40.55 -2.20 -10.00
N VAL A 439 -40.13 -1.80 -11.20
CA VAL A 439 -38.82 -2.21 -11.73
C VAL A 439 -38.16 -1.03 -12.43
N SER A 440 -37.06 -0.55 -11.88
CA SER A 440 -36.23 0.45 -12.55
C SER A 440 -35.55 -0.17 -13.77
N ARG A 441 -35.59 0.52 -14.91
CA ARG A 441 -35.02 0.10 -16.18
C ARG A 441 -33.77 0.91 -16.47
N GLN A 442 -32.66 0.22 -16.68
CA GLN A 442 -31.40 0.86 -17.05
C GLN A 442 -31.39 1.14 -18.57
N CYS A 443 -30.84 2.28 -18.98
CA CYS A 443 -30.57 2.52 -20.40
C CYS A 443 -29.61 1.45 -20.93
N ALA A 444 -30.06 0.64 -21.89
CA ALA A 444 -29.25 -0.42 -22.52
C ALA A 444 -28.04 0.14 -23.29
N GLY A 445 -28.06 1.44 -23.61
CA GLY A 445 -26.99 2.12 -24.31
C GLY A 445 -25.81 2.45 -23.40
N CYS A 446 -26.00 3.32 -22.41
CA CYS A 446 -24.90 3.81 -21.58
C CYS A 446 -24.76 3.11 -20.24
N SER A 447 -25.81 2.45 -19.74
CA SER A 447 -25.83 1.89 -18.39
C SER A 447 -25.62 2.91 -17.24
N SER A 448 -25.64 4.22 -17.53
CA SER A 448 -25.39 5.27 -16.54
C SER A 448 -26.67 5.81 -15.90
N VAL A 449 -27.80 5.71 -16.61
CA VAL A 449 -29.10 6.23 -16.17
C VAL A 449 -30.13 5.11 -15.99
N VAL A 450 -31.04 5.33 -15.05
CA VAL A 450 -32.16 4.45 -14.68
C VAL A 450 -33.48 5.21 -14.74
N TYR A 451 -34.50 4.56 -15.28
CA TYR A 451 -35.84 5.12 -15.43
C TYR A 451 -36.85 4.23 -14.74
N CYS A 452 -37.88 4.82 -14.14
CA CYS A 452 -38.98 4.05 -13.57
C CYS A 452 -39.92 3.44 -14.63
N SER A 453 -39.89 3.93 -15.87
CA SER A 453 -40.77 3.48 -16.97
C SER A 453 -40.17 3.79 -18.34
N ALA A 454 -40.70 3.16 -19.39
CA ALA A 454 -40.34 3.50 -20.77
C ALA A 454 -40.75 4.93 -21.16
N ALA A 455 -41.88 5.42 -20.64
CA ALA A 455 -42.34 6.78 -20.88
C ALA A 455 -41.35 7.81 -20.31
N CYS A 456 -40.84 7.59 -19.09
CA CYS A 456 -39.83 8.46 -18.51
C CYS A 456 -38.51 8.42 -19.28
N GLN A 457 -38.13 7.25 -19.81
CA GLN A 457 -36.96 7.14 -20.69
C GLN A 457 -37.16 7.93 -21.99
N GLU A 458 -38.31 7.79 -22.64
CA GLU A 458 -38.58 8.47 -23.92
C GLU A 458 -38.63 9.99 -23.77
N GLU A 459 -39.25 10.49 -22.70
CA GLU A 459 -39.28 11.91 -22.37
C GLU A 459 -37.86 12.46 -22.16
N ASP A 460 -37.07 11.84 -21.28
CA ASP A 460 -35.70 12.25 -21.01
C ASP A 460 -34.80 12.10 -22.24
N TRP A 461 -35.03 11.05 -23.06
CA TRP A 461 -34.34 10.85 -24.33
C TRP A 461 -34.55 12.02 -25.27
N ARG A 462 -35.80 12.46 -25.48
CA ARG A 462 -36.12 13.57 -26.38
C ARG A 462 -35.51 14.89 -25.92
N VAL A 463 -35.48 15.15 -24.61
CA VAL A 463 -35.06 16.45 -24.07
C VAL A 463 -33.54 16.51 -23.82
N PHE A 464 -32.94 15.47 -23.24
CA PHE A 464 -31.55 15.53 -22.75
C PHE A 464 -30.71 14.30 -23.11
N HIS A 465 -31.14 13.10 -22.72
CA HIS A 465 -30.26 11.93 -22.64
C HIS A 465 -29.67 11.48 -23.98
N HIS A 466 -30.37 11.66 -25.10
CA HIS A 466 -29.86 11.22 -26.41
C HIS A 466 -28.54 11.92 -26.80
N HIS A 467 -28.35 13.18 -26.37
CA HIS A 467 -27.12 13.93 -26.61
C HIS A 467 -25.95 13.42 -25.76
N GLU A 468 -26.22 12.83 -24.60
CA GLU A 468 -25.21 12.44 -23.61
C GLU A 468 -24.93 10.93 -23.62
N CYS A 469 -25.85 10.11 -24.12
CA CYS A 469 -25.78 8.65 -24.05
C CYS A 469 -24.50 8.08 -24.68
N SER A 470 -24.01 8.67 -25.77
CA SER A 470 -22.78 8.22 -26.42
C SER A 470 -21.55 8.43 -25.52
N GLN A 471 -21.43 9.61 -24.91
CA GLN A 471 -20.34 9.91 -23.97
C GLN A 471 -20.45 9.05 -22.71
N ALA A 472 -21.63 9.00 -22.11
CA ALA A 472 -21.89 8.21 -20.91
C ALA A 472 -21.58 6.71 -21.13
N ARG A 473 -21.83 6.18 -22.34
CA ARG A 473 -21.43 4.81 -22.72
C ARG A 473 -19.90 4.64 -22.71
N ARG A 474 -19.15 5.60 -23.25
CA ARG A 474 -17.68 5.56 -23.22
C ARG A 474 -17.17 5.62 -21.78
N ASP A 475 -17.72 6.52 -20.96
CA ASP A 475 -17.35 6.67 -19.56
C ASP A 475 -17.66 5.39 -18.77
N HIS A 476 -18.83 4.79 -19.00
CA HIS A 476 -19.20 3.51 -18.40
C HIS A 476 -18.24 2.37 -18.81
N ALA A 477 -17.85 2.30 -20.08
CA ALA A 477 -16.87 1.30 -20.54
C ALA A 477 -15.52 1.46 -19.83
N VAL A 478 -15.02 2.69 -19.70
CA VAL A 478 -13.78 3.03 -18.98
C VAL A 478 -13.91 2.69 -17.49
N GLN A 479 -14.98 3.12 -16.83
CA GLN A 479 -15.21 2.81 -15.41
C GLN A 479 -15.33 1.31 -15.14
N ARG A 480 -15.95 0.56 -16.06
CA ARG A 480 -16.08 -0.89 -15.96
C ARG A 480 -14.74 -1.59 -16.10
N SER A 481 -13.89 -1.16 -17.06
CA SER A 481 -12.53 -1.70 -17.20
C SER A 481 -11.63 -1.35 -16.02
N LEU A 482 -11.87 -0.21 -15.37
CA LEU A 482 -11.13 0.22 -14.18
C LEU A 482 -11.72 -0.31 -12.86
N HIS A 483 -12.87 -0.99 -12.91
CA HIS A 483 -13.63 -1.42 -11.74
C HIS A 483 -14.05 -0.28 -10.77
N THR A 484 -14.16 0.95 -11.29
CA THR A 484 -14.64 2.15 -10.57
C THR A 484 -16.12 2.41 -10.76
N TRP A 485 -16.83 1.53 -11.48
CA TRP A 485 -18.23 1.73 -11.80
C TRP A 485 -19.11 1.80 -10.55
N TYR A 486 -19.77 2.95 -10.39
CA TYR A 486 -20.80 3.18 -9.38
C TYR A 486 -22.12 2.54 -9.82
N SER A 487 -22.32 1.27 -9.46
CA SER A 487 -23.46 0.50 -9.95
C SER A 487 -24.80 1.03 -9.44
N HIS A 488 -25.88 0.76 -10.19
CA HIS A 488 -27.22 1.12 -9.77
C HIS A 488 -27.61 0.52 -8.43
N SER A 489 -27.17 -0.70 -8.11
CA SER A 489 -27.40 -1.29 -6.78
C SER A 489 -26.77 -0.48 -5.66
N VAL A 490 -25.57 0.08 -5.89
CA VAL A 490 -24.91 0.96 -4.91
C VAL A 490 -25.65 2.29 -4.80
N ARG A 491 -26.03 2.88 -5.93
CA ARG A 491 -26.83 4.11 -5.96
C ARG A 491 -28.18 3.94 -5.26
N GLN A 492 -28.83 2.79 -5.46
CA GLN A 492 -30.07 2.39 -4.81
C GLN A 492 -29.91 2.34 -3.30
N PHE A 493 -28.86 1.67 -2.82
CA PHE A 493 -28.54 1.63 -1.41
C PHE A 493 -28.28 3.03 -0.84
N HIS A 494 -27.45 3.86 -1.46
CA HIS A 494 -27.16 5.21 -0.96
C HIS A 494 -28.41 6.10 -0.96
N THR A 495 -29.25 6.01 -2.00
CA THR A 495 -30.50 6.78 -2.08
C THR A 495 -31.47 6.33 -0.99
N TRP A 496 -31.62 5.03 -0.79
CA TRP A 496 -32.43 4.46 0.28
C TRP A 496 -31.93 4.91 1.66
N TYR A 497 -30.62 4.83 1.89
CA TYR A 497 -30.00 5.22 3.15
C TYR A 497 -30.28 6.68 3.48
N VAL A 498 -30.02 7.59 2.53
CA VAL A 498 -30.27 9.03 2.70
C VAL A 498 -31.76 9.28 2.97
N ALA A 499 -32.65 8.67 2.18
CA ALA A 499 -34.09 8.81 2.38
C ALA A 499 -34.50 8.35 3.80
N ASN A 500 -34.02 7.18 4.22
CA ASN A 500 -34.34 6.62 5.53
C ASN A 500 -33.81 7.51 6.68
N MET A 501 -32.56 7.97 6.58
CA MET A 501 -31.95 8.90 7.55
C MET A 501 -32.76 10.19 7.69
N CYS A 502 -33.10 10.85 6.58
CA CYS A 502 -33.90 12.07 6.61
C CYS A 502 -35.30 11.84 7.19
N THR A 503 -35.91 10.67 6.95
CA THR A 503 -37.21 10.37 7.54
C THR A 503 -37.14 10.14 9.04
N THR A 504 -36.17 9.36 9.53
CA THR A 504 -36.03 9.09 10.96
C THR A 504 -35.77 10.37 11.75
N GLU A 505 -34.84 11.22 11.28
CA GLU A 505 -34.54 12.50 11.93
C GLU A 505 -35.75 13.46 11.95
N ALA A 506 -36.54 13.48 10.87
CA ALA A 506 -37.76 14.29 10.79
C ALA A 506 -38.83 13.81 11.78
N PHE A 507 -39.01 12.49 11.94
CA PHE A 507 -39.96 11.93 12.90
C PHE A 507 -39.55 12.16 14.36
N GLU A 508 -38.28 11.94 14.71
CA GLU A 508 -37.77 12.17 16.07
C GLU A 508 -37.85 13.66 16.48
N SER A 509 -37.66 14.56 15.52
CA SER A 509 -37.81 16.01 15.73
C SER A 509 -39.28 16.42 15.93
N GLU A 510 -40.22 15.83 15.17
CA GLU A 510 -41.67 16.07 15.37
C GLU A 510 -42.10 15.58 16.76
N GLU A 511 -41.67 14.39 17.18
CA GLU A 511 -42.08 13.76 18.44
C GLU A 511 -41.51 14.49 19.68
N SER A 512 -40.27 14.98 19.59
CA SER A 512 -39.64 15.78 20.65
C SER A 512 -40.26 17.18 20.82
N GLN A 513 -40.92 17.71 19.79
CA GLN A 513 -41.55 19.05 19.79
C GLN A 513 -43.02 19.04 20.23
N HIS A 514 -43.64 17.87 20.44
CA HIS A 514 -45.02 17.78 20.95
C HIS A 514 -45.10 17.88 22.49
N GLY A 515 -43.97 17.99 23.19
CA GLY A 515 -43.89 18.41 24.59
C GLY A 515 -43.72 19.92 24.71
N GLU A 516 -44.83 20.64 24.86
CA GLU A 516 -44.92 22.05 25.28
C GLU A 516 -44.28 23.12 24.36
N GLY A 517 -45.03 23.57 23.34
CA GLY A 517 -44.99 24.97 22.88
C GLY A 517 -44.44 25.26 21.48
N VAL A 518 -45.34 25.32 20.49
CA VAL A 518 -45.32 26.04 19.19
C VAL A 518 -44.19 25.70 18.18
N PRO A 519 -44.54 25.35 16.92
CA PRO A 519 -43.59 24.89 15.91
C PRO A 519 -42.86 26.07 15.25
N SER A 520 -41.62 26.30 15.64
CA SER A 520 -40.63 26.91 14.75
C SER A 520 -39.46 25.95 14.59
N MET A 521 -39.40 25.26 13.46
CA MET A 521 -38.11 24.73 12.98
C MET A 521 -37.08 25.86 13.08
N PRO A 522 -35.84 25.60 13.54
CA PRO A 522 -34.78 26.59 13.46
C PRO A 522 -34.69 27.07 12.01
N ARG A 523 -35.13 28.31 11.75
CA ARG A 523 -35.29 28.86 10.39
C ARG A 523 -33.94 29.02 9.67
N ASP A 524 -32.83 28.93 10.40
CA ASP A 524 -31.54 29.42 9.92
C ASP A 524 -30.44 28.36 9.85
N ASN A 525 -30.69 27.09 10.20
CA ASN A 525 -29.67 26.05 10.01
C ASN A 525 -30.28 24.65 9.79
N PRO A 526 -30.34 24.15 8.54
CA PRO A 526 -30.73 22.77 8.31
C PRO A 526 -29.66 21.83 8.86
N SER A 527 -29.99 21.10 9.92
CA SER A 527 -29.28 19.89 10.32
C SER A 527 -29.57 18.82 9.28
N GLY A 528 -28.61 18.60 8.39
CA GLY A 528 -28.72 17.62 7.33
C GLY A 528 -27.36 16.96 7.09
N THR A 529 -27.38 15.64 7.08
CA THR A 529 -26.27 14.77 6.70
C THR A 529 -26.15 14.78 5.17
N MET A 530 -25.24 15.58 4.61
CA MET A 530 -25.02 15.60 3.15
C MET A 530 -23.96 14.58 2.75
N VAL A 531 -24.28 13.66 1.85
CA VAL A 531 -23.26 12.81 1.22
C VAL A 531 -22.67 13.57 0.03
N GLN A 532 -21.55 14.27 0.23
CA GLN A 532 -20.78 14.90 -0.83
C GLN A 532 -19.91 13.86 -1.53
N PHE A 533 -20.11 13.67 -2.83
CA PHE A 533 -19.17 12.93 -3.66
C PHE A 533 -18.16 13.93 -4.23
N ASP A 534 -16.93 13.93 -3.71
CA ASP A 534 -15.86 14.77 -4.25
C ASP A 534 -15.19 14.05 -5.42
N PHE A 535 -15.24 14.69 -6.59
CA PHE A 535 -14.63 14.24 -7.85
C PHE A 535 -13.41 15.08 -8.26
N SER A 536 -13.06 16.13 -7.50
CA SER A 536 -12.08 17.14 -7.91
C SER A 536 -10.64 16.63 -8.06
N MET A 537 -10.38 15.40 -7.59
CA MET A 537 -9.07 14.74 -7.64
C MET A 537 -9.07 13.46 -8.51
N GLY A 538 -10.15 13.18 -9.26
CA GLY A 538 -10.31 11.91 -9.98
C GLY A 538 -10.59 10.69 -9.07
N GLU A 539 -10.90 10.94 -7.80
CA GLU A 539 -11.44 9.96 -6.85
C GLU A 539 -12.95 10.17 -6.75
N MET A 540 -13.71 9.16 -6.32
CA MET A 540 -15.08 9.36 -5.84
C MET A 540 -15.08 9.13 -4.33
N VAL A 541 -14.93 10.19 -3.55
CA VAL A 541 -14.99 10.09 -2.08
C VAL A 541 -16.35 10.57 -1.62
N ALA A 542 -17.16 9.67 -1.07
CA ALA A 542 -18.46 10.00 -0.48
C ALA A 542 -18.27 10.51 0.96
N ARG A 543 -18.11 11.81 1.17
CA ARG A 543 -18.00 12.40 2.50
C ARG A 543 -19.38 12.72 3.06
N THR A 544 -19.65 12.25 4.26
CA THR A 544 -20.78 12.77 5.03
C THR A 544 -20.38 14.10 5.65
N ILE A 545 -21.00 15.19 5.23
CA ILE A 545 -20.81 16.53 5.78
C ILE A 545 -22.01 16.84 6.67
N ASP A 546 -21.73 17.01 7.96
CA ASP A 546 -22.67 17.65 8.88
C ASP A 546 -22.66 19.16 8.59
N ILE A 547 -23.73 19.64 7.95
CA ILE A 547 -23.89 21.05 7.56
C ILE A 547 -23.83 21.98 8.80
N THR A 548 -24.06 21.45 10.01
CA THR A 548 -24.16 22.27 11.22
C THR A 548 -22.83 22.56 11.92
N ARG A 549 -21.79 21.75 11.70
CA ARG A 549 -20.61 21.74 12.59
C ARG A 549 -19.26 22.10 11.95
N SER A 550 -19.07 22.05 10.63
CA SER A 550 -17.68 21.89 10.13
C SER A 550 -17.26 22.56 8.81
N ALA A 551 -18.09 23.32 8.09
CA ALA A 551 -17.61 23.98 6.86
C ALA A 551 -18.13 25.41 6.70
N PRO A 552 -17.26 26.43 6.48
CA PRO A 552 -17.72 27.69 5.91
C PRO A 552 -18.50 27.39 4.61
N LEU A 553 -19.63 28.05 4.41
CA LEU A 553 -20.53 27.87 3.25
C LEU A 553 -19.80 27.97 1.89
N GLU A 554 -18.63 28.60 1.86
CA GLU A 554 -17.72 28.74 0.71
C GLU A 554 -17.00 27.44 0.30
N LEU A 555 -16.94 26.42 1.17
CA LEU A 555 -16.43 25.09 0.82
C LEU A 555 -17.52 24.14 0.28
N LEU A 556 -18.79 24.49 0.48
CA LEU A 556 -19.89 23.74 -0.11
C LEU A 556 -19.84 23.88 -1.62
N TRP A 557 -19.93 22.76 -2.34
CA TRP A 557 -19.94 22.70 -3.81
C TRP A 557 -20.88 23.73 -4.47
N SER A 558 -21.99 24.07 -3.81
CA SER A 558 -22.99 25.05 -4.25
C SER A 558 -22.49 26.50 -4.29
N SER A 559 -21.33 26.82 -3.72
CA SER A 559 -20.76 28.17 -3.69
C SER A 559 -19.78 28.45 -4.83
N ARG A 560 -19.36 27.42 -5.60
CA ARG A 560 -18.43 27.56 -6.73
C ARG A 560 -19.14 28.14 -7.97
N LYS A 561 -19.25 29.47 -8.04
CA LYS A 561 -19.97 30.19 -9.12
C LYS A 561 -19.47 29.93 -10.53
N ASP A 562 -18.21 29.49 -10.70
CA ASP A 562 -17.56 29.34 -12.01
C ASP A 562 -17.37 27.88 -12.46
N THR A 563 -18.00 26.91 -11.79
CA THR A 563 -17.88 25.50 -12.21
C THR A 563 -18.77 25.24 -13.42
N THR A 564 -18.16 24.94 -14.57
CA THR A 564 -18.87 24.46 -15.75
C THR A 564 -19.06 22.95 -15.65
N TYR A 565 -20.29 22.50 -15.86
CA TYR A 565 -20.62 21.07 -15.84
C TYR A 565 -20.70 20.57 -17.29
N PRO A 566 -19.99 19.49 -17.65
CA PRO A 566 -20.02 18.97 -19.01
C PRO A 566 -21.39 18.39 -19.40
N GLN A 567 -22.24 18.11 -18.41
CA GLN A 567 -23.59 17.56 -18.56
C GLN A 567 -24.55 18.24 -17.58
N GLU A 568 -25.79 18.52 -17.99
CA GLU A 568 -26.78 19.31 -17.22
C GLU A 568 -27.14 18.59 -15.91
N PHE A 569 -27.24 17.26 -15.91
CA PHE A 569 -27.59 16.47 -14.73
C PHE A 569 -26.50 16.44 -13.65
N LEU A 570 -25.26 16.81 -14.00
CA LEU A 570 -24.17 16.94 -13.02
C LEU A 570 -24.28 18.25 -12.22
N LYS A 571 -25.12 19.19 -12.65
CA LYS A 571 -25.34 20.47 -11.96
C LYS A 571 -26.09 20.24 -10.64
N PRO A 572 -25.52 20.63 -9.48
CA PRO A 572 -26.14 20.43 -8.18
C PRO A 572 -27.50 21.14 -8.07
N ARG A 573 -28.53 20.40 -7.68
CA ARG A 573 -29.92 20.88 -7.59
C ARG A 573 -30.33 21.41 -6.22
N HIS A 574 -29.36 21.76 -5.36
CA HIS A 574 -29.59 22.10 -3.95
C HIS A 574 -30.74 23.07 -3.73
N ALA A 575 -30.75 24.22 -4.40
CA ALA A 575 -31.81 25.22 -4.23
C ALA A 575 -33.20 24.66 -4.56
N SER A 576 -33.32 23.90 -5.65
CA SER A 576 -34.60 23.29 -6.05
C SER A 576 -35.05 22.17 -5.11
N LEU A 577 -34.12 21.35 -4.61
CA LEU A 577 -34.41 20.27 -3.66
C LEU A 577 -34.82 20.84 -2.30
N PHE A 578 -34.11 21.84 -1.79
CA PHE A 578 -34.46 22.54 -0.56
C PHE A 578 -35.80 23.25 -0.65
N GLN A 579 -36.10 23.91 -1.77
CA GLN A 579 -37.39 24.57 -1.97
C GLN A 579 -38.55 23.56 -2.01
N ARG A 580 -38.35 22.40 -2.65
CA ARG A 580 -39.35 21.31 -2.67
C ARG A 580 -39.55 20.68 -1.29
N TYR A 581 -38.47 20.44 -0.54
CA TYR A 581 -38.55 19.96 0.83
C TYR A 581 -39.32 20.96 1.73
N ARG A 582 -38.97 22.25 1.68
CA ARG A 582 -39.64 23.34 2.41
C ARG A 582 -41.13 23.44 2.10
N SER A 583 -41.55 23.13 0.88
CA SER A 583 -42.96 23.16 0.48
C SER A 583 -43.80 21.98 0.99
N GLY A 584 -43.22 21.02 1.71
CA GLY A 584 -43.93 19.86 2.27
C GLY A 584 -44.35 18.80 1.24
N LEU A 585 -44.03 19.00 -0.04
CA LEU A 585 -44.39 18.10 -1.14
C LEU A 585 -43.75 16.70 -1.00
N GLU A 586 -42.59 16.55 -0.33
CA GLU A 586 -41.91 15.25 -0.14
C GLU A 586 -42.29 14.48 1.15
N LEU A 587 -42.77 15.15 2.22
CA LEU A 587 -43.12 14.49 3.48
C LEU A 587 -44.33 13.53 3.35
N SER A 588 -45.22 13.78 2.39
CA SER A 588 -46.36 12.89 2.09
C SER A 588 -45.94 11.55 1.46
N TRP A 589 -44.78 11.51 0.80
CA TRP A 589 -44.22 10.34 0.13
C TRP A 589 -43.50 9.42 1.12
N ALA A 590 -42.67 9.99 2.00
CA ALA A 590 -42.00 9.27 3.09
C ALA A 590 -42.99 8.53 4.01
N LYS A 591 -44.08 9.20 4.40
CA LYS A 591 -45.17 8.62 5.21
C LYS A 591 -45.90 7.44 4.54
N LYS A 592 -45.88 7.33 3.20
CA LYS A 592 -46.48 6.21 2.44
C LYS A 592 -45.55 5.00 2.35
N GLN A 593 -44.23 5.20 2.25
CA GLN A 593 -43.27 4.10 2.15
C GLN A 593 -43.12 3.32 3.47
N THR A 594 -43.05 4.00 4.61
CA THR A 594 -42.99 3.35 5.95
C THR A 594 -44.26 2.57 6.31
N ARG A 595 -45.43 2.95 5.79
CA ARG A 595 -46.67 2.17 5.96
C ARG A 595 -46.72 0.90 5.10
N CYS A 596 -46.00 0.84 3.98
CA CYS A 596 -45.97 -0.36 3.12
C CYS A 596 -44.93 -1.40 3.57
N SER A 597 -43.89 -1.03 4.32
CA SER A 597 -42.88 -1.95 4.84
C SER A 597 -43.24 -2.59 6.20
N LEU A 598 -44.33 -2.15 6.84
CA LEU A 598 -44.85 -2.71 8.10
C LEU A 598 -46.15 -3.51 7.83
N SER A 599 -46.08 -4.57 7.04
CA SER A 599 -47.07 -5.66 7.11
C SER A 599 -46.46 -6.81 7.90
N PRO A 600 -47.15 -7.36 8.93
CA PRO A 600 -46.64 -8.51 9.65
C PRO A 600 -46.56 -9.70 8.69
N LEU A 601 -45.36 -10.26 8.56
CA LEU A 601 -45.12 -11.59 8.01
C LEU A 601 -46.07 -12.58 8.72
N ARG A 602 -47.17 -12.92 8.06
CA ARG A 602 -47.96 -14.12 8.40
C ARG A 602 -47.20 -15.31 7.85
N ALA A 603 -46.78 -16.18 8.76
CA ALA A 603 -46.11 -17.43 8.48
C ALA A 603 -46.90 -18.29 7.48
N ALA A 604 -46.20 -18.75 6.44
CA ALA A 604 -46.47 -19.97 5.69
C ALA A 604 -45.12 -20.61 5.40
#